data_AF-A0A821W9V6-F1
#
_entry.id   AF-A0A821W9V6-F1
#
_cell.length_a   1.000
_cell.length_b   1.000
_cell.length_c   1.000
_cell.angle_alpha   90.00
_cell.angle_beta   90.00
_cell.angle_gamma   90.00
#
_symmetry.space_group_name_H-M   'P 1'
#
loop_
_entity.id
_entity.type
_entity.pdbx_description
1 polymer ?
#
loop_
_entity_poly.entity_id
_entity_poly.type
_entity_poly.pdbx_seq_one_letter_code
_entity_poly.pdbx_strand_id
1 'polypeptide(L)'
;MYNYQQIIIIYINILRIFVYASTSQHPGHLKPFGSSGPYKKIDELTNGFPDPIIFFKNYLFKSNPVVFRQAIINDPHISLWDKDENLKKIFLNNNDIVHIETRKKESRKQDILTMTMTEFLKRYQYEELYLVEQVPNLLRPYFTLPTCLQCKPAIDTFQLAMLWYSSGNTSSVVHTDDYENINCVLQGDKQFILVDPHAHKEVASQIIDNYSGSYSSIDVDR
;
A
#
# COMPACT_ATOMS: atom_id res chain seq x y z
N MET A 1 -22.32 4.81 79.14
CA MET A 1 -20.91 4.99 78.72
C MET A 1 -20.87 4.77 77.21
N TYR A 2 -20.57 5.80 76.44
CA TYR A 2 -20.51 5.72 74.97
C TYR A 2 -19.19 5.07 74.55
N ASN A 3 -19.27 3.99 73.78
CA ASN A 3 -18.12 3.23 73.32
C ASN A 3 -17.68 3.78 71.95
N TYR A 4 -16.65 4.62 71.93
CA TYR A 4 -16.11 5.17 70.68
C TYR A 4 -15.18 4.14 70.03
N GLN A 5 -15.61 3.55 68.91
CA GLN A 5 -14.75 2.80 68.01
C GLN A 5 -13.74 3.75 67.36
N GLN A 6 -12.44 3.50 67.57
CA GLN A 6 -11.37 4.13 66.80
C GLN A 6 -11.28 3.45 65.42
N ILE A 7 -11.60 4.19 64.36
CA ILE A 7 -11.32 3.79 62.98
C ILE A 7 -9.95 4.35 62.61
N ILE A 8 -8.98 3.47 62.37
CA ILE A 8 -7.67 3.84 61.82
C ILE A 8 -7.78 3.86 60.30
N ILE A 9 -7.64 5.04 59.69
CA ILE A 9 -7.59 5.20 58.23
C ILE A 9 -6.11 5.21 57.82
N ILE A 10 -5.67 4.15 57.14
CA ILE A 10 -4.33 4.06 56.56
C ILE A 10 -4.38 4.65 55.15
N TYR A 11 -3.78 5.84 54.98
CA TYR A 11 -3.56 6.44 53.66
C TYR A 11 -2.36 5.78 52.98
N ILE A 12 -2.62 4.88 52.03
CA ILE A 12 -1.58 4.30 51.16
C ILE A 12 -1.40 5.25 49.97
N ASN A 13 -0.34 6.06 50.00
CA ASN A 13 0.10 6.84 48.84
C ASN A 13 0.78 5.89 47.83
N ILE A 14 0.05 5.46 46.81
CA ILE A 14 0.64 4.72 45.68
C ILE A 14 1.35 5.73 44.79
N LEU A 15 2.67 5.86 44.96
CA LEU A 15 3.52 6.61 44.05
C LEU A 15 3.59 5.85 42.72
N ARG A 16 2.79 6.26 41.71
CA ARG A 16 2.94 5.74 40.35
C ARG A 16 4.17 6.40 39.72
N ILE A 17 5.30 5.71 39.80
CA ILE A 17 6.48 6.07 39.01
C ILE A 17 6.18 5.69 37.55
N PHE A 18 5.85 6.68 36.73
CA PHE A 18 5.82 6.52 35.29
C PHE A 18 7.26 6.51 34.79
N VAL A 19 7.79 5.32 34.53
CA VAL A 19 9.04 5.19 33.76
C VAL A 19 8.69 5.55 32.32
N TYR A 20 8.95 6.80 31.93
CA TYR A 20 8.95 7.18 30.53
C TYR A 20 10.20 6.59 29.90
N ALA A 21 10.07 5.43 29.24
CA ALA A 21 11.11 4.95 28.35
C ALA A 21 11.27 6.00 27.25
N SER A 22 12.50 6.52 27.06
CA SER A 22 12.76 7.48 25.99
C SER A 22 12.51 6.79 24.65
N THR A 23 11.59 7.32 23.86
CA THR A 23 11.29 6.82 22.52
C THR A 23 12.53 6.83 21.62
N SER A 24 13.51 7.69 21.92
CA SER A 24 14.80 7.76 21.22
C SER A 24 15.66 6.49 21.33
N GLN A 25 15.41 5.65 22.33
CA GLN A 25 16.15 4.40 22.53
C GLN A 25 15.46 3.19 21.89
N HIS A 26 14.25 3.37 21.34
CA HIS A 26 13.53 2.29 20.69
C HIS A 26 14.21 1.92 19.36
N PRO A 27 14.46 0.62 19.08
CA PRO A 27 14.93 0.18 17.78
C PRO A 27 14.03 0.73 16.66
N GLY A 28 14.64 1.36 15.66
CA GLY A 28 13.96 1.96 14.48
C GLY A 28 13.38 3.36 14.68
N HIS A 29 13.61 4.02 15.81
CA HIS A 29 13.33 5.45 15.93
C HIS A 29 14.15 6.27 14.91
N LEU A 30 13.51 7.21 14.21
CA LEU A 30 14.11 8.04 13.15
C LEU A 30 14.69 7.23 11.98
N LYS A 31 14.13 6.05 11.73
CA LYS A 31 14.45 5.18 10.59
C LYS A 31 13.16 4.85 9.83
N PRO A 32 13.26 4.50 8.53
CA PRO A 32 12.09 4.18 7.72
C PRO A 32 11.12 3.20 8.40
N PHE A 33 9.84 3.38 8.14
CA PHE A 33 8.78 2.58 8.74
C PHE A 33 9.04 1.08 8.52
N GLY A 34 8.88 0.32 9.60
CA GLY A 34 9.17 -1.12 9.62
C GLY A 34 10.64 -1.48 9.81
N SER A 35 11.59 -0.55 9.86
CA SER A 35 13.04 -0.84 10.01
C SER A 35 13.43 -1.57 11.31
N SER A 36 12.57 -1.57 12.32
CA SER A 36 12.86 -2.15 13.64
C SER A 36 12.87 -3.68 13.65
N GLY A 37 12.15 -4.33 12.73
CA GLY A 37 11.88 -5.77 12.79
C GLY A 37 11.21 -6.21 14.12
N PRO A 38 11.09 -7.52 14.39
CA PRO A 38 11.42 -8.64 13.49
C PRO A 38 10.44 -8.74 12.30
N TYR A 39 10.90 -9.29 11.17
CA TYR A 39 10.08 -9.50 9.98
C TYR A 39 9.60 -10.93 9.86
N LYS A 40 8.34 -11.10 9.47
CA LYS A 40 7.81 -12.38 9.00
C LYS A 40 8.09 -12.51 7.51
N LYS A 41 8.69 -13.62 7.09
CA LYS A 41 8.86 -13.92 5.66
C LYS A 41 7.49 -14.15 5.03
N ILE A 42 7.24 -13.51 3.89
CA ILE A 42 6.05 -13.70 3.08
C ILE A 42 6.29 -14.89 2.13
N ASP A 43 5.24 -15.66 1.85
CA ASP A 43 5.31 -16.75 0.87
C ASP A 43 5.61 -16.21 -0.53
N GLU A 44 6.48 -16.91 -1.25
CA GLU A 44 6.79 -16.60 -2.65
C GLU A 44 6.52 -17.82 -3.53
N LEU A 45 5.65 -17.67 -4.54
CA LEU A 45 5.39 -18.69 -5.54
C LEU A 45 6.20 -18.39 -6.80
N THR A 46 7.02 -19.34 -7.24
CA THR A 46 7.97 -19.12 -8.34
C THR A 46 7.41 -19.40 -9.72
N ASN A 47 6.25 -20.06 -9.80
CA ASN A 47 5.68 -20.56 -11.07
C ASN A 47 4.51 -19.69 -11.57
N GLY A 48 4.56 -18.39 -11.29
CA GLY A 48 3.52 -17.44 -11.63
C GLY A 48 2.27 -17.52 -10.74
N PHE A 49 1.13 -17.15 -11.31
CA PHE A 49 -0.15 -17.16 -10.58
C PHE A 49 -0.61 -18.61 -10.29
N PRO A 50 -1.03 -18.91 -9.04
CA PRO A 50 -1.60 -20.21 -8.71
C PRO A 50 -3.01 -20.39 -9.30
N ASP A 51 -3.49 -21.64 -9.29
CA ASP A 51 -4.90 -21.94 -9.58
C ASP A 51 -5.84 -21.13 -8.66
N PRO A 52 -6.98 -20.62 -9.16
CA PRO A 52 -7.91 -19.83 -8.35
C PRO A 52 -8.35 -20.50 -7.05
N ILE A 53 -8.59 -21.82 -7.03
CA ILE A 53 -9.01 -22.51 -5.80
C ILE A 53 -7.87 -22.51 -4.78
N ILE A 54 -6.63 -22.73 -5.24
CA ILE A 54 -5.44 -22.69 -4.39
C ILE A 54 -5.24 -21.26 -3.85
N PHE A 55 -5.35 -20.25 -4.71
CA PHE A 55 -5.23 -18.84 -4.33
C PHE A 55 -6.21 -18.47 -3.22
N PHE A 56 -7.49 -18.72 -3.46
CA PHE A 56 -8.57 -18.32 -2.56
C PHE A 56 -8.44 -19.03 -1.21
N LYS A 57 -8.22 -20.35 -1.23
CA LYS A 57 -8.17 -21.17 -0.01
C LYS A 57 -6.95 -20.89 0.85
N ASN A 58 -5.78 -20.69 0.25
CA ASN A 58 -4.53 -20.62 0.98
C ASN A 58 -4.10 -19.19 1.33
N TYR A 59 -4.53 -18.21 0.54
CA TYR A 59 -4.08 -16.83 0.67
C TYR A 59 -5.24 -15.88 0.97
N LEU A 60 -6.18 -15.73 0.03
CA LEU A 60 -7.25 -14.73 0.13
C LEU A 60 -8.10 -14.90 1.41
N PHE A 61 -8.73 -16.06 1.61
CA PHE A 61 -9.61 -16.29 2.76
C PHE A 61 -8.88 -16.37 4.11
N LYS A 62 -7.55 -16.46 4.09
CA LYS A 62 -6.72 -16.45 5.30
C LYS A 62 -6.07 -15.09 5.55
N SER A 63 -6.32 -14.10 4.67
CA SER A 63 -5.66 -12.79 4.69
C SER A 63 -4.14 -12.89 4.78
N ASN A 64 -3.57 -13.88 4.07
CA ASN A 64 -2.13 -14.08 4.01
C ASN A 64 -1.56 -13.42 2.75
N PRO A 65 -0.59 -12.50 2.87
CA PRO A 65 0.09 -11.95 1.70
C PRO A 65 0.92 -13.02 1.00
N VAL A 66 1.11 -12.86 -0.31
CA VAL A 66 1.91 -13.75 -1.15
C VAL A 66 2.50 -12.98 -2.32
N VAL A 67 3.73 -13.32 -2.70
CA VAL A 67 4.39 -12.76 -3.89
C VAL A 67 4.37 -13.81 -5.01
N PHE A 68 3.86 -13.44 -6.18
CA PHE A 68 3.91 -14.28 -7.38
C PHE A 68 5.08 -13.87 -8.27
N ARG A 69 6.15 -14.66 -8.27
CA ARG A 69 7.30 -14.42 -9.16
C ARG A 69 7.01 -14.99 -10.54
N GLN A 70 7.53 -14.33 -11.57
CA GLN A 70 7.37 -14.72 -12.98
C GLN A 70 5.89 -14.77 -13.43
N ALA A 71 4.99 -14.08 -12.72
CA ALA A 71 3.54 -14.19 -12.96
C ALA A 71 3.06 -13.53 -14.26
N ILE A 72 3.76 -12.49 -14.71
CA ILE A 72 3.42 -11.71 -15.91
C ILE A 72 4.42 -11.91 -17.06
N ILE A 73 5.39 -12.82 -16.92
CA ILE A 73 6.46 -13.00 -17.91
C ILE A 73 5.94 -13.46 -19.28
N ASN A 74 4.82 -14.19 -19.28
CA ASN A 74 4.15 -14.69 -20.47
C ASN A 74 2.98 -13.79 -20.91
N ASP A 75 2.79 -12.62 -20.30
CA ASP A 75 1.76 -11.69 -20.74
C ASP A 75 2.13 -11.14 -22.14
N PRO A 76 1.25 -11.27 -23.15
CA PRO A 76 1.57 -10.88 -24.52
C PRO A 76 1.76 -9.37 -24.70
N HIS A 77 1.37 -8.56 -23.72
CA HIS A 77 1.45 -7.11 -23.73
C HIS A 77 2.56 -6.58 -22.83
N ILE A 78 3.35 -7.42 -22.16
CA ILE A 78 4.39 -6.94 -21.23
C ILE A 78 5.40 -5.99 -21.91
N SER A 79 5.75 -6.27 -23.18
CA SER A 79 6.68 -5.43 -23.95
C SER A 79 6.14 -4.03 -24.27
N LEU A 80 4.84 -3.79 -24.08
CA LEU A 80 4.28 -2.44 -24.18
C LEU A 80 4.98 -1.48 -23.21
N TRP A 81 5.34 -1.98 -22.03
CA TRP A 81 5.86 -1.22 -20.91
C TRP A 81 7.38 -1.02 -20.95
N ASP A 82 8.07 -1.59 -21.94
CA ASP A 82 9.53 -1.48 -22.05
C ASP A 82 10.00 -0.07 -22.40
N LYS A 83 9.18 0.68 -23.15
CA LYS A 83 9.52 2.00 -23.69
C LYS A 83 8.31 2.92 -23.78
N ASP A 84 8.47 4.16 -23.32
CA ASP A 84 7.44 5.21 -23.39
C ASP A 84 6.92 5.43 -24.82
N GLU A 85 7.74 5.22 -25.85
CA GLU A 85 7.35 5.37 -27.26
C GLU A 85 6.17 4.48 -27.65
N ASN A 86 6.02 3.31 -27.02
CA ASN A 86 4.89 2.43 -27.28
C ASN A 86 3.59 3.02 -26.73
N LEU A 87 3.63 3.60 -25.52
CA LEU A 87 2.50 4.31 -24.92
C LEU A 87 2.18 5.60 -25.69
N LYS A 88 3.19 6.38 -26.10
CA LYS A 88 3.01 7.59 -26.92
C LYS A 88 2.26 7.30 -28.22
N LYS A 89 2.50 6.14 -28.86
CA LYS A 89 1.76 5.73 -30.06
C LYS A 89 0.28 5.45 -29.79
N ILE A 90 -0.05 4.83 -28.66
CA ILE A 90 -1.43 4.56 -28.25
C ILE A 90 -2.19 5.88 -28.00
N PHE A 91 -1.53 6.85 -27.39
CA PHE A 91 -2.15 8.13 -27.01
C PHE A 91 -1.99 9.27 -28.03
N LEU A 92 -1.40 9.03 -29.21
CA LEU A 92 -1.01 10.07 -30.18
C LEU A 92 -2.15 11.03 -30.57
N ASN A 93 -3.39 10.53 -30.64
CA ASN A 93 -4.59 11.31 -30.99
C ASN A 93 -5.64 11.29 -29.86
N ASN A 94 -5.21 11.01 -28.63
CA ASN A 94 -6.10 10.98 -27.48
C ASN A 94 -5.91 12.25 -26.64
N ASN A 95 -7.03 12.89 -26.34
CA ASN A 95 -7.09 14.10 -25.51
C ASN A 95 -7.75 13.83 -24.16
N ASP A 96 -7.86 12.56 -23.75
CA ASP A 96 -8.39 12.24 -22.44
C ASP A 96 -7.43 12.79 -21.39
N ILE A 97 -8.04 13.35 -20.34
CA ILE A 97 -7.33 13.99 -19.25
C ILE A 97 -7.13 12.95 -18.15
N VAL A 98 -5.91 12.94 -17.61
CA VAL A 98 -5.53 12.16 -16.44
C VAL A 98 -5.20 13.06 -15.26
N HIS A 99 -5.41 12.53 -14.06
CA HIS A 99 -5.16 13.16 -12.77
C HIS A 99 -3.80 12.73 -12.23
N ILE A 100 -2.98 13.72 -11.91
CA ILE A 100 -1.58 13.53 -11.56
C ILE A 100 -1.32 14.14 -10.18
N GLU A 101 -0.77 13.33 -9.29
CA GLU A 101 -0.24 13.81 -8.02
C GLU A 101 1.04 14.63 -8.27
N THR A 102 1.17 15.75 -7.55
CA THR A 102 2.27 16.72 -7.72
C THR A 102 3.48 16.43 -6.86
N ARG A 103 3.46 15.32 -6.12
CA ARG A 103 4.56 14.88 -5.26
C ARG A 103 4.75 13.37 -5.39
N LYS A 104 6.00 12.94 -5.35
CA LYS A 104 6.34 11.50 -5.29
C LYS A 104 6.16 10.91 -3.90
N LYS A 105 6.27 11.74 -2.87
CA LYS A 105 5.89 11.40 -1.50
C LYS A 105 4.45 11.82 -1.27
N GLU A 106 3.60 10.83 -1.05
CA GLU A 106 2.17 11.00 -0.92
C GLU A 106 1.82 12.02 0.17
N SER A 107 0.90 12.92 -0.16
CA SER A 107 0.32 13.85 0.81
C SER A 107 -1.16 14.01 0.54
N ARG A 108 -2.00 13.78 1.55
CA ARG A 108 -3.46 13.96 1.45
C ARG A 108 -3.92 15.41 1.23
N LYS A 109 -2.98 16.36 1.20
CA LYS A 109 -3.22 17.79 0.95
C LYS A 109 -2.53 18.29 -0.32
N GLN A 110 -1.98 17.39 -1.13
CA GLN A 110 -1.29 17.79 -2.36
C GLN A 110 -2.29 18.30 -3.40
N ASP A 111 -1.79 19.19 -4.26
CA ASP A 111 -2.54 19.61 -5.44
C ASP A 111 -2.55 18.48 -6.47
N ILE A 112 -3.66 18.38 -7.19
CA ILE A 112 -3.83 17.45 -8.31
C ILE A 112 -3.71 18.27 -9.59
N LEU A 113 -2.78 17.88 -10.46
CA LEU A 113 -2.71 18.40 -11.82
C LEU A 113 -3.54 17.56 -12.76
N THR A 114 -4.03 18.18 -13.82
CA THR A 114 -4.68 17.50 -14.93
C THR A 114 -3.92 17.76 -16.21
N MET A 115 -3.67 16.71 -17.00
CA MET A 115 -2.99 16.81 -18.29
C MET A 115 -3.35 15.61 -19.16
N THR A 116 -3.00 15.64 -20.44
CA THR A 116 -3.14 14.44 -21.28
C THR A 116 -2.06 13.42 -20.95
N MET A 117 -2.30 12.14 -21.24
CA MET A 117 -1.27 11.09 -21.12
C MET A 117 -0.01 11.42 -21.95
N THR A 118 -0.19 11.99 -23.14
CA THR A 118 0.92 12.43 -23.99
C THR A 118 1.77 13.52 -23.34
N GLU A 119 1.14 14.44 -22.61
CA GLU A 119 1.86 15.48 -21.86
C GLU A 119 2.56 14.92 -20.62
N PHE A 120 1.89 14.04 -19.87
CA PHE A 120 2.49 13.33 -18.75
C PHE A 120 3.77 12.58 -19.17
N LEU A 121 3.71 11.80 -20.25
CA LEU A 121 4.84 11.03 -20.80
C LEU A 121 6.03 11.89 -21.26
N LYS A 122 5.86 13.21 -21.42
CA LYS A 122 6.98 14.14 -21.72
C LYS A 122 7.65 14.70 -20.47
N ARG A 123 6.93 14.74 -19.34
CA ARG A 123 7.30 15.51 -18.15
C ARG A 123 7.69 14.67 -16.95
N TYR A 124 7.09 13.49 -16.78
CA TYR A 124 7.22 12.70 -15.55
C TYR A 124 8.65 12.30 -15.17
N GLN A 125 9.57 12.25 -16.14
CA GLN A 125 10.99 11.96 -15.91
C GLN A 125 11.76 13.12 -15.25
N TYR A 126 11.30 14.36 -15.43
CA TYR A 126 12.00 15.56 -15.00
C TYR A 126 11.28 16.33 -13.89
N GLU A 127 10.03 15.95 -13.62
CA GLU A 127 9.16 16.59 -12.64
C GLU A 127 8.71 15.59 -11.55
N GLU A 128 8.19 16.11 -10.45
CA GLU A 128 7.67 15.35 -9.31
C GLU A 128 6.26 14.80 -9.57
N LEU A 129 6.02 14.27 -10.78
CA LEU A 129 4.72 13.77 -11.20
C LEU A 129 4.56 12.29 -10.85
N TYR A 130 3.43 11.97 -10.23
CA TYR A 130 3.03 10.60 -9.95
C TYR A 130 1.60 10.37 -10.43
N LEU A 131 1.44 9.59 -11.50
CA LEU A 131 0.14 9.21 -11.99
C LEU A 131 -0.41 8.09 -11.11
N VAL A 132 -1.58 8.32 -10.52
CA VAL A 132 -2.35 7.34 -9.74
C VAL A 132 -3.79 7.42 -10.22
N GLU A 133 -4.16 6.59 -11.19
CA GLU A 133 -5.47 6.67 -11.83
C GLU A 133 -6.00 5.32 -12.29
N GLN A 134 -7.32 5.18 -12.42
CA GLN A 134 -7.92 4.04 -13.09
C GLN A 134 -7.33 3.85 -14.49
N VAL A 135 -7.07 2.60 -14.88
CA VAL A 135 -6.54 2.27 -16.20
C VAL A 135 -7.38 2.95 -17.30
N PRO A 136 -6.77 3.85 -18.10
CA PRO A 136 -7.45 4.52 -19.20
C PRO A 136 -8.07 3.52 -20.17
N ASN A 137 -9.22 3.86 -20.77
CA ASN A 137 -9.95 2.98 -21.68
C ASN A 137 -9.07 2.44 -22.82
N LEU A 138 -8.17 3.26 -23.36
CA LEU A 138 -7.23 2.88 -24.41
C LEU A 138 -6.20 1.83 -23.99
N LEU A 139 -5.89 1.73 -22.69
CA LEU A 139 -4.95 0.75 -22.17
C LEU A 139 -5.61 -0.56 -21.75
N ARG A 140 -6.93 -0.59 -21.52
CA ARG A 140 -7.65 -1.79 -21.06
C ARG A 140 -7.39 -3.04 -21.92
N PRO A 141 -7.32 -2.99 -23.26
CA PRO A 141 -7.02 -4.16 -24.08
C PRO A 141 -5.62 -4.75 -23.87
N TYR A 142 -4.71 -4.02 -23.23
CA TYR A 142 -3.32 -4.41 -22.98
C TYR A 142 -3.10 -4.91 -21.54
N PHE A 143 -4.17 -5.07 -20.76
CA PHE A 143 -4.12 -5.65 -19.43
C PHE A 143 -4.85 -7.00 -19.41
N THR A 144 -4.14 -8.03 -18.97
CA THR A 144 -4.73 -9.34 -18.70
C THR A 144 -5.10 -9.41 -17.22
N LEU A 145 -6.35 -9.81 -16.91
CA LEU A 145 -6.72 -10.13 -15.54
C LEU A 145 -5.84 -11.29 -15.02
N PRO A 146 -5.21 -11.20 -13.83
CA PRO A 146 -4.42 -12.30 -13.27
C PRO A 146 -5.18 -13.63 -13.32
N THR A 147 -4.52 -14.72 -13.74
CA THR A 147 -5.20 -16.00 -13.95
C THR A 147 -5.79 -16.58 -12.67
N CYS A 148 -5.22 -16.27 -11.50
CA CYS A 148 -5.78 -16.61 -10.19
C CYS A 148 -7.12 -15.90 -9.89
N LEU A 149 -7.48 -14.87 -10.66
CA LEU A 149 -8.74 -14.14 -10.60
C LEU A 149 -9.67 -14.42 -11.80
N GLN A 150 -9.28 -15.28 -12.75
CA GLN A 150 -10.11 -15.61 -13.92
C GLN A 150 -11.18 -16.68 -13.60
N CYS A 151 -11.84 -16.54 -12.45
CA CYS A 151 -12.97 -17.36 -12.05
C CYS A 151 -14.20 -16.47 -11.86
N LYS A 152 -15.40 -17.03 -12.09
CA LYS A 152 -16.64 -16.24 -12.07
C LYS A 152 -16.82 -15.39 -10.80
N PRO A 153 -16.61 -15.91 -9.57
CA PRO A 153 -16.77 -15.09 -8.37
C PRO A 153 -15.82 -13.89 -8.34
N ALA A 154 -14.54 -14.10 -8.69
CA ALA A 154 -13.55 -13.02 -8.71
C ALA A 154 -13.90 -11.94 -9.74
N ILE A 155 -14.28 -12.36 -10.96
CA ILE A 155 -14.71 -11.46 -12.03
C ILE A 155 -15.94 -10.65 -11.63
N ASP A 156 -16.96 -11.30 -11.06
CA ASP A 156 -18.20 -10.65 -10.63
C ASP A 156 -17.96 -9.62 -9.52
N THR A 157 -16.90 -9.79 -8.71
CA THR A 157 -16.53 -8.87 -7.62
C THR A 157 -15.43 -7.87 -7.99
N PHE A 158 -14.81 -7.99 -9.16
CA PHE A 158 -13.69 -7.15 -9.57
C PHE A 158 -14.15 -5.69 -9.66
N GLN A 159 -13.51 -4.82 -8.87
CA GLN A 159 -13.92 -3.42 -8.77
C GLN A 159 -13.21 -2.56 -9.81
N LEU A 160 -11.90 -2.41 -9.67
CA LEU A 160 -11.12 -1.41 -10.40
C LEU A 160 -9.71 -1.93 -10.70
N ALA A 161 -9.20 -1.53 -11.87
CA ALA A 161 -7.79 -1.62 -12.21
C ALA A 161 -7.20 -0.22 -12.15
N MET A 162 -6.15 -0.04 -11.34
CA MET A 162 -5.45 1.23 -11.17
C MET A 162 -4.06 1.13 -11.81
N LEU A 163 -3.58 2.24 -12.35
CA LEU A 163 -2.27 2.43 -12.93
C LEU A 163 -1.48 3.39 -12.04
N TRP A 164 -0.28 2.98 -11.68
CA TRP A 164 0.70 3.80 -10.96
C TRP A 164 1.90 4.01 -11.86
N TYR A 165 2.24 5.26 -12.16
CA TYR A 165 3.33 5.59 -13.08
C TYR A 165 4.12 6.80 -12.59
N SER A 166 5.44 6.66 -12.43
CA SER A 166 6.34 7.75 -12.04
C SER A 166 7.76 7.47 -12.54
N SER A 167 8.66 8.40 -12.25
CA SER A 167 10.11 8.24 -12.47
C SER A 167 10.84 7.54 -11.32
N GLY A 168 10.11 6.87 -10.41
CA GLY A 168 10.68 6.20 -9.22
C GLY A 168 10.78 7.13 -8.00
N ASN A 169 11.39 6.63 -6.92
CA ASN A 169 11.53 7.33 -5.63
C ASN A 169 10.21 7.84 -5.05
N THR A 170 9.14 7.08 -5.22
CA THR A 170 7.83 7.37 -4.64
C THR A 170 7.64 6.66 -3.31
N SER A 171 6.98 7.32 -2.36
CA SER A 171 6.57 6.70 -1.09
C SER A 171 5.12 7.05 -0.77
N SER A 172 4.37 6.05 -0.32
CA SER A 172 3.00 6.20 0.15
C SER A 172 2.96 6.30 1.67
N VAL A 173 1.95 6.98 2.20
CA VAL A 173 1.70 6.97 3.65
C VAL A 173 1.33 5.55 4.10
N VAL A 174 1.51 5.23 5.38
CA VAL A 174 0.93 3.98 5.92
C VAL A 174 -0.58 4.12 5.91
N HIS A 175 -1.29 3.16 5.31
CA HIS A 175 -2.75 3.17 5.20
C HIS A 175 -3.31 1.76 5.16
N THR A 176 -4.63 1.66 5.25
CA THR A 176 -5.40 0.44 4.96
C THR A 176 -6.35 0.71 3.81
N ASP A 177 -6.55 -0.30 2.96
CA ASP A 177 -7.55 -0.28 1.91
C ASP A 177 -8.76 -1.14 2.30
N ASP A 178 -9.93 -0.81 1.75
CA ASP A 178 -11.17 -1.58 1.92
C ASP A 178 -11.29 -2.75 0.91
N TYR A 179 -10.24 -3.01 0.14
CA TYR A 179 -10.22 -3.98 -0.95
C TYR A 179 -9.01 -4.92 -0.87
N GLU A 180 -9.21 -6.12 -1.40
CA GLU A 180 -8.13 -7.08 -1.66
C GLU A 180 -7.36 -6.64 -2.91
N ASN A 181 -6.03 -6.49 -2.78
CA ASN A 181 -5.19 -5.93 -3.83
C ASN A 181 -4.26 -6.99 -4.44
N ILE A 182 -4.23 -7.06 -5.78
CA ILE A 182 -3.11 -7.64 -6.53
C ILE A 182 -2.32 -6.51 -7.17
N ASN A 183 -1.12 -6.23 -6.66
CA ASN A 183 -0.23 -5.23 -7.24
C ASN A 183 0.78 -5.88 -8.20
N CYS A 184 0.69 -5.55 -9.48
CA CYS A 184 1.61 -6.02 -10.51
C CYS A 184 2.65 -4.95 -10.83
N VAL A 185 3.93 -5.23 -10.54
CA VAL A 185 5.04 -4.35 -10.94
C VAL A 185 5.45 -4.70 -12.37
N LEU A 186 5.14 -3.81 -13.31
CA LEU A 186 5.44 -4.00 -14.74
C LEU A 186 6.87 -3.53 -15.09
N GLN A 187 7.35 -2.48 -14.42
CA GLN A 187 8.69 -1.93 -14.59
C GLN A 187 9.19 -1.37 -13.24
N GLY A 188 10.48 -1.55 -12.94
CA GLY A 188 11.10 -1.09 -11.70
C GLY A 188 10.90 -2.05 -10.53
N ASP A 189 10.95 -1.50 -9.32
CA ASP A 189 10.78 -2.23 -8.06
C ASP A 189 9.82 -1.49 -7.12
N LYS A 190 9.18 -2.26 -6.24
CA LYS A 190 8.30 -1.73 -5.20
C LYS A 190 8.50 -2.54 -3.92
N GLN A 191 8.82 -1.85 -2.84
CA GLN A 191 8.92 -2.44 -1.51
C GLN A 191 7.60 -2.25 -0.76
N PHE A 192 7.07 -3.33 -0.19
CA PHE A 192 5.91 -3.29 0.69
C PHE A 192 6.31 -3.66 2.10
N ILE A 193 5.86 -2.86 3.06
CA ILE A 193 5.92 -3.17 4.49
C ILE A 193 4.47 -3.36 4.94
N LEU A 194 4.14 -4.58 5.37
CA LEU A 194 2.79 -4.96 5.80
C LEU A 194 2.79 -5.24 7.30
N VAL A 195 1.75 -4.75 7.98
CA VAL A 195 1.49 -5.04 9.39
C VAL A 195 0.32 -6.02 9.46
N ASP A 196 0.52 -7.14 10.15
CA ASP A 196 -0.53 -8.14 10.37
C ASP A 196 -1.48 -7.65 11.49
N PRO A 197 -2.73 -7.23 11.17
CA PRO A 197 -3.65 -6.70 12.16
C PRO A 197 -4.23 -7.81 13.06
N HIS A 198 -4.15 -9.09 12.66
CA HIS A 198 -4.65 -10.20 13.46
C HIS A 198 -3.64 -10.62 14.52
N ALA A 199 -2.34 -10.65 14.17
CA ALA A 199 -1.28 -10.96 15.11
C ALA A 199 -0.92 -9.78 16.04
N HIS A 200 -1.11 -8.54 15.57
CA HIS A 200 -0.67 -7.32 16.28
C HIS A 200 -1.78 -6.27 16.41
N LYS A 201 -3.00 -6.69 16.76
CA LYS A 201 -4.20 -5.82 16.77
C LYS A 201 -4.02 -4.48 17.49
N GLU A 202 -3.42 -4.49 18.69
CA GLU A 202 -3.23 -3.26 19.47
C GLU A 202 -2.30 -2.27 18.76
N VAL A 203 -1.18 -2.76 18.24
CA VAL A 203 -0.20 -1.93 17.50
C VAL A 203 -0.79 -1.45 16.18
N ALA A 204 -1.43 -2.34 15.42
CA ALA A 204 -2.09 -1.99 14.16
C ALA A 204 -3.14 -0.89 14.33
N SER A 205 -3.91 -0.95 15.43
CA SER A 205 -4.93 0.06 15.75
C SER A 205 -4.37 1.43 16.15
N GLN A 206 -3.10 1.50 16.57
CA GLN A 206 -2.44 2.74 16.97
C GLN A 206 -1.65 3.39 15.83
N ILE A 207 -1.31 2.61 14.78
CA ILE A 207 -0.59 3.14 13.61
C ILE A 207 -1.47 4.10 12.81
N ILE A 208 -2.77 3.79 12.67
CA ILE A 208 -3.73 4.64 11.97
C ILE A 208 -4.27 5.71 12.92
N ASP A 209 -3.77 6.93 12.79
CA ASP A 209 -4.15 8.08 13.61
C ASP A 209 -5.12 9.04 12.92
N ASN A 210 -5.30 8.91 11.60
CA ASN A 210 -6.30 9.63 10.81
C ASN A 210 -7.43 8.69 10.38
N TYR A 211 -8.29 8.33 11.33
CA TYR A 211 -9.35 7.32 11.15
C TYR A 211 -10.29 7.57 9.96
N SER A 212 -10.68 8.82 9.69
CA SER A 212 -11.61 9.14 8.60
C SER A 212 -11.02 8.90 7.19
N GLY A 213 -9.69 8.90 7.08
CA GLY A 213 -8.98 8.65 5.82
C GLY A 213 -8.21 7.33 5.81
N SER A 214 -8.32 6.53 6.88
CA SER A 214 -7.65 5.23 7.02
C SER A 214 -6.13 5.27 6.80
N TYR A 215 -5.46 6.34 7.26
CA TYR A 215 -4.01 6.51 7.10
C TYR A 215 -3.29 7.00 8.38
N SER A 216 -1.97 6.88 8.37
CA SER A 216 -1.06 7.31 9.43
C SER A 216 -0.35 8.61 9.08
N SER A 217 -0.12 9.48 10.07
CA SER A 217 0.74 10.66 9.93
C SER A 217 2.24 10.36 10.06
N ILE A 218 2.62 9.10 10.31
CA ILE A 218 4.02 8.67 10.39
C ILE A 218 4.76 9.01 9.09
N ASP A 219 5.97 9.57 9.24
CA ASP A 219 6.89 9.71 8.13
C ASP A 219 7.45 8.33 7.77
N VAL A 220 7.02 7.76 6.65
CA VAL A 220 7.47 6.42 6.24
C VAL A 220 8.97 6.33 5.96
N ASP A 221 9.63 7.46 5.76
CA ASP A 221 11.07 7.54 5.49
C ASP A 221 11.89 7.76 6.79
N ARG A 222 11.25 8.02 7.94
CA ARG A 222 11.89 8.39 9.22
C ARG A 222 11.12 8.00 10.48
#